data_AF-A0A9W6BH93-F1
#
_entry.id   AF-A0A9W6BH93-F1
#
_cell.length_a   1.000
_cell.length_b   1.000
_cell.length_c   1.000
_cell.angle_alpha   90.00
_cell.angle_beta   90.00
_cell.angle_gamma   90.00
#
_symmetry.space_group_name_H-M   'P 1'
#
loop_
_entity.id
_entity.type
_entity.pdbx_description
1 polymer ?
#
loop_
_entity_poly.entity_id
_entity_poly.type
_entity_poly.pdbx_seq_one_letter_code
_entity_poly.pdbx_strand_id
1 'polypeptide(L)'
;MGQLLNSANLKALTYGIMNVVSASGIVFANKAVFQTYGFHFTYALTWIHTVFTLVGMRVFATGGMFSVKAISQRRLVPLAAAYVAYIVLCNLSLKVNTVGFYQVMKIAVAPTVIALELLMFRRVPPLRIVASVMVVCVGIGVATVTDSQMASNLVGIGVGVGATVMTALYQIWAGSKQRELKASSMQLLHAYTPQATLMLGILVPLCEPMGWTAVAAAAAAAPGADAAAVAAAAAAPPPQRPPGSLLAYHYTPAAVAAILISAVLGLLVSLSTFLVIGATSSLTYNVVGHLKTVIILTGGCLFFGDAMPAKKLLGVCIAMGGIVWYTQQKLVAGSAGKAPGAASGDPTPAPVRTSLLPISSSSGPPIGSVKSAFTATVARSRGSGALAPAGGGTPNGHQPHLHR
;
A
#
# COMPACT_ATOMS: atom_id res chain seq x y z
N MET A 1 -13.56 25.94 27.12
CA MET A 1 -12.88 26.06 25.81
C MET A 1 -11.34 26.06 25.91
N GLY A 2 -10.73 26.67 26.94
CA GLY A 2 -9.27 26.87 27.03
C GLY A 2 -8.38 25.64 27.23
N GLN A 3 -8.91 24.48 27.64
CA GLN A 3 -8.13 23.23 27.76
C GLN A 3 -8.07 22.39 26.47
N LEU A 4 -8.86 22.71 25.45
CA LEU A 4 -8.90 21.96 24.18
C LEU A 4 -7.82 22.42 23.18
N LEU A 5 -7.28 23.62 23.33
CA LEU A 5 -6.29 24.23 22.44
C LEU A 5 -4.89 24.30 23.09
N ASN A 6 -4.33 23.16 23.50
CA ASN A 6 -2.90 23.09 23.78
C ASN A 6 -2.13 22.89 22.46
N SER A 7 -0.88 23.37 22.40
CA SER A 7 0.03 23.27 21.25
C SER A 7 0.13 21.85 20.66
N ALA A 8 0.04 20.81 21.50
CA ALA A 8 0.01 19.40 21.05
C ALA A 8 -1.27 19.05 20.27
N ASN A 9 -2.44 19.48 20.75
CA ASN A 9 -3.72 19.28 20.07
C ASN A 9 -3.79 20.08 18.77
N LEU A 10 -3.21 21.29 18.76
CA LEU A 10 -3.13 22.10 17.55
C LEU A 10 -2.26 21.43 16.47
N LYS A 11 -1.08 20.92 16.83
CA LYS A 11 -0.21 20.15 15.91
C LYS A 11 -0.93 18.92 15.34
N ALA A 12 -1.57 18.13 16.21
CA ALA A 12 -2.36 16.97 15.83
C ALA A 12 -3.49 17.34 14.84
N LEU A 13 -4.21 18.43 15.11
CA LEU A 13 -5.27 18.93 14.24
C LEU A 13 -4.72 19.40 12.89
N THR A 14 -3.64 20.19 12.88
CA THR A 14 -3.01 20.67 11.64
C THR A 14 -2.54 19.51 10.77
N TYR A 15 -1.87 18.51 11.35
CA TYR A 15 -1.46 17.33 10.59
C TYR A 15 -2.68 16.54 10.09
N GLY A 16 -3.73 16.44 10.91
CA GLY A 16 -4.99 15.78 10.54
C GLY A 16 -5.65 16.43 9.33
N ILE A 17 -5.78 17.77 9.33
CA ILE A 17 -6.32 18.55 8.22
C ILE A 17 -5.46 18.37 6.98
N MET A 18 -4.13 18.51 7.11
CA MET A 18 -3.19 18.30 6.00
C MET A 18 -3.36 16.90 5.39
N ASN A 19 -3.59 15.89 6.22
CA ASN A 19 -3.83 14.53 5.77
C ASN A 19 -5.17 14.38 5.04
N VAL A 20 -6.26 14.96 5.56
CA VAL A 20 -7.57 14.91 4.91
C VAL A 20 -7.56 15.60 3.56
N VAL A 21 -6.94 16.79 3.49
CA VAL A 21 -6.85 17.60 2.27
C VAL A 21 -5.99 16.89 1.23
N SER A 22 -4.80 16.43 1.60
CA SER A 22 -3.91 15.74 0.65
C SER A 22 -4.48 14.40 0.19
N ALA A 23 -5.06 13.59 1.10
CA ALA A 23 -5.58 12.26 0.78
C ALA A 23 -6.88 12.31 -0.04
N SER A 24 -7.73 13.30 0.20
CA SER A 24 -8.90 13.53 -0.65
C SER A 24 -8.50 14.16 -1.98
N GLY A 25 -7.57 15.12 -1.93
CA GLY A 25 -7.07 15.85 -3.09
C GLY A 25 -6.43 14.94 -4.12
N ILE A 26 -5.59 13.97 -3.73
CA ILE A 26 -4.97 13.05 -4.69
C ILE A 26 -6.02 12.19 -5.41
N VAL A 27 -7.11 11.78 -4.74
CA VAL A 27 -8.14 10.97 -5.38
C VAL A 27 -8.84 11.79 -6.47
N PHE A 28 -9.21 13.03 -6.18
CA PHE A 28 -9.84 13.91 -7.16
C PHE A 28 -8.87 14.34 -8.26
N ALA A 29 -7.62 14.66 -7.92
CA ALA A 29 -6.58 15.02 -8.88
C ALA A 29 -6.32 13.87 -9.85
N ASN A 30 -6.13 12.63 -9.36
CA ASN A 30 -5.94 11.46 -10.21
C ASN A 30 -7.18 11.21 -11.09
N LYS A 31 -8.38 11.33 -10.52
CA LYS A 31 -9.62 11.14 -11.29
C LYS A 31 -9.77 12.19 -12.39
N ALA A 32 -9.44 13.46 -12.12
CA ALA A 32 -9.42 14.53 -13.11
C ALA A 32 -8.33 14.33 -14.18
N VAL A 33 -7.13 13.87 -13.80
CA VAL A 33 -6.07 13.49 -14.75
C VAL A 33 -6.57 12.42 -15.72
N PHE A 34 -7.32 11.43 -15.23
CA PHE A 34 -7.90 10.39 -16.08
C PHE A 34 -9.09 10.87 -16.93
N GLN A 35 -10.06 11.57 -16.34
CA GLN A 35 -11.35 11.86 -17.00
C GLN A 35 -11.42 13.23 -17.68
N THR A 36 -10.82 14.26 -17.09
CA THR A 36 -10.87 15.64 -17.60
C THR A 36 -9.74 15.89 -18.58
N TYR A 37 -8.52 15.48 -18.24
CA TYR A 37 -7.34 15.71 -19.08
C TYR A 37 -7.05 14.54 -20.03
N GLY A 38 -7.72 13.40 -19.87
CA GLY A 38 -7.57 12.26 -20.78
C GLY A 38 -6.19 11.61 -20.75
N PHE A 39 -5.43 11.78 -19.67
CA PHE A 39 -4.15 11.09 -19.47
C PHE A 39 -4.41 9.66 -18.99
N HIS A 40 -4.71 8.75 -19.92
CA HIS A 40 -5.14 7.39 -19.63
C HIS A 40 -4.00 6.43 -19.22
N PHE A 41 -2.81 6.95 -18.93
CA PHE A 41 -1.60 6.17 -18.66
C PHE A 41 -1.38 6.00 -17.14
N THR A 42 -2.02 4.97 -16.57
CA THR A 42 -1.96 4.64 -15.15
C THR A 42 -0.56 4.31 -14.65
N TYR A 43 0.23 3.52 -15.39
CA TYR A 43 1.60 3.15 -14.98
C TYR A 43 2.51 4.38 -15.02
N ALA A 44 2.42 5.19 -16.08
CA ALA A 44 3.20 6.43 -16.19
C ALA A 44 2.85 7.42 -15.08
N LEU A 45 1.55 7.63 -14.78
CA LEU A 45 1.13 8.50 -13.68
C LEU A 45 1.71 8.01 -12.34
N THR A 46 1.62 6.70 -12.10
CA THR A 46 2.13 6.06 -10.88
C THR A 46 3.66 6.16 -10.78
N TRP A 47 4.36 6.04 -11.91
CA TRP A 47 5.80 6.23 -11.98
C TRP A 47 6.19 7.66 -11.63
N ILE A 48 5.50 8.67 -12.18
CA ILE A 48 5.71 10.09 -11.83
C ILE A 48 5.50 10.31 -10.33
N HIS A 49 4.42 9.80 -9.74
CA HIS A 49 4.19 9.87 -8.28
C HIS A 49 5.34 9.23 -7.49
N THR A 50 5.84 8.10 -7.96
CA THR A 50 6.92 7.37 -7.29
C THR A 50 8.26 8.11 -7.43
N VAL A 51 8.52 8.79 -8.56
CA VAL A 51 9.69 9.68 -8.73
C VAL A 51 9.60 10.87 -7.79
N PHE A 52 8.44 11.53 -7.70
CA PHE A 52 8.21 12.61 -6.74
C PHE A 52 8.39 12.13 -5.29
N THR A 53 7.91 10.92 -4.99
CA THR A 53 8.13 10.29 -3.69
C THR A 53 9.61 10.02 -3.45
N LEU A 54 10.36 9.52 -4.43
CA LEU A 54 11.80 9.29 -4.32
C LEU A 54 12.56 10.58 -3.99
N VAL A 55 12.31 11.64 -4.75
CA VAL A 55 12.94 12.95 -4.54
C VAL A 55 12.52 13.55 -3.20
N GLY A 56 11.22 13.57 -2.91
CA GLY A 56 10.69 14.11 -1.67
C GLY A 56 11.21 13.39 -0.44
N MET A 57 11.30 12.05 -0.47
CA MET A 57 11.86 11.28 0.64
C MET A 57 13.35 11.56 0.87
N ARG A 58 14.13 11.86 -0.18
CA ARG A 58 15.52 12.31 -0.03
C ARG A 58 15.60 13.70 0.60
N VAL A 59 14.77 14.64 0.14
CA VAL A 59 14.67 15.99 0.72
C VAL A 59 14.27 15.94 2.20
N PHE A 60 13.32 15.09 2.55
CA PHE A 60 12.89 14.88 3.93
C PHE A 60 13.98 14.26 4.80
N ALA A 61 14.77 13.33 4.25
CA ALA A 61 15.92 12.76 4.94
C ALA A 61 17.01 13.81 5.20
N THR A 62 17.36 14.61 4.18
CA THR A 62 18.36 15.68 4.31
C THR A 62 17.88 16.81 5.22
N GLY A 63 16.57 17.07 5.25
CA GLY A 63 15.93 18.01 6.16
C GLY A 63 15.78 17.49 7.60
N GLY A 64 16.30 16.30 7.92
CA GLY A 64 16.32 15.76 9.29
C GLY A 64 14.99 15.22 9.81
N MET A 65 13.98 15.06 8.96
CA MET A 65 12.67 14.53 9.40
C MET A 65 12.74 13.05 9.83
N PHE A 66 13.70 12.29 9.30
CA PHE A 66 14.00 10.94 9.74
C PHE A 66 15.47 10.60 9.42
N SER A 67 16.07 9.68 10.19
CA SER A 67 17.42 9.19 9.91
C SER A 67 17.39 8.10 8.85
N VAL A 68 18.28 8.20 7.85
CA VAL A 68 18.41 7.15 6.83
C VAL A 68 18.97 5.89 7.48
N LYS A 69 18.23 4.79 7.36
CA LYS A 69 18.67 3.47 7.84
C LYS A 69 19.18 2.64 6.68
N ALA A 70 20.43 2.19 6.75
CA ALA A 70 20.99 1.26 5.77
C ALA A 70 20.27 -0.09 5.85
N ILE A 71 19.57 -0.46 4.78
CA ILE A 71 18.84 -1.72 4.68
C ILE A 71 19.32 -2.43 3.41
N SER A 72 19.56 -3.74 3.51
CA SER A 72 19.95 -4.55 2.35
C SER A 72 18.83 -4.54 1.29
N GLN A 73 19.15 -4.00 0.12
CA GLN A 73 18.21 -3.80 -1.00
C GLN A 73 17.60 -5.12 -1.50
N ARG A 74 18.35 -6.23 -1.50
CA ARG A 74 17.85 -7.54 -1.93
C ARG A 74 16.66 -8.03 -1.10
N ARG A 75 16.62 -7.68 0.19
CA ARG A 75 15.53 -8.09 1.11
C ARG A 75 14.25 -7.27 0.92
N LEU A 76 14.32 -6.16 0.19
CA LEU A 76 13.21 -5.25 -0.03
C LEU A 76 12.51 -5.48 -1.37
N VAL A 77 13.13 -6.20 -2.31
CA VAL A 77 12.56 -6.46 -3.64
C VAL A 77 11.13 -7.02 -3.59
N PRO A 78 10.79 -8.04 -2.77
CA PRO A 78 9.42 -8.55 -2.71
C PRO A 78 8.42 -7.52 -2.16
N LEU A 79 8.87 -6.68 -1.23
CA LEU A 79 8.06 -5.60 -0.67
C LEU A 79 7.84 -4.49 -1.69
N ALA A 80 8.88 -4.10 -2.44
CA ALA A 80 8.79 -3.13 -3.52
C ALA A 80 7.84 -3.63 -4.63
N ALA A 81 7.92 -4.91 -5.01
CA ALA A 81 7.02 -5.52 -5.97
C ALA A 81 5.56 -5.48 -5.50
N ALA A 82 5.30 -5.85 -4.24
CA ALA A 82 3.96 -5.77 -3.66
C ALA A 82 3.45 -4.32 -3.60
N TYR A 83 4.32 -3.36 -3.28
CA TYR A 83 3.98 -1.93 -3.29
C TYR A 83 3.60 -1.45 -4.69
N VAL A 84 4.38 -1.80 -5.73
CA VAL A 84 4.10 -1.46 -7.12
C VAL A 84 2.78 -2.05 -7.59
N ALA A 85 2.55 -3.35 -7.35
CA ALA A 85 1.29 -4.00 -7.70
C ALA A 85 0.09 -3.34 -7.01
N TYR A 86 0.22 -3.05 -5.72
CA TYR A 86 -0.79 -2.32 -4.93
C TYR A 86 -1.13 -0.96 -5.55
N ILE A 87 -0.14 -0.09 -5.73
CA ILE A 87 -0.39 1.30 -6.11
C ILE A 87 -0.90 1.43 -7.55
N VAL A 88 -0.40 0.58 -8.46
CA VAL A 88 -0.89 0.50 -9.85
C VAL A 88 -2.34 0.04 -9.88
N LEU A 89 -2.68 -1.06 -9.19
CA LEU A 89 -4.06 -1.56 -9.16
C LEU A 89 -5.02 -0.57 -8.50
N CYS A 90 -4.57 0.17 -7.48
CA CYS A 90 -5.37 1.25 -6.92
C CYS A 90 -5.65 2.38 -7.92
N ASN A 91 -4.63 2.85 -8.63
CA ASN A 91 -4.82 3.90 -9.64
C ASN A 91 -5.64 3.38 -10.84
N LEU A 92 -5.47 2.12 -11.23
CA LEU A 92 -6.27 1.49 -12.27
C LEU A 92 -7.73 1.37 -11.84
N SER A 93 -7.99 0.94 -10.61
CA SER A 93 -9.34 0.90 -10.04
C SER A 93 -9.97 2.29 -10.05
N LEU A 94 -9.23 3.33 -9.70
CA LEU A 94 -9.75 4.70 -9.72
C LEU A 94 -10.06 5.19 -11.14
N LYS A 95 -9.26 4.77 -12.13
CA LYS A 95 -9.50 5.05 -13.54
C LYS A 95 -10.80 4.38 -14.03
N VAL A 96 -10.95 3.08 -13.79
CA VAL A 96 -12.04 2.28 -14.39
C VAL A 96 -13.32 2.21 -13.58
N ASN A 97 -13.31 2.61 -12.30
CA ASN A 97 -14.49 2.58 -11.43
C ASN A 97 -14.91 3.98 -10.97
N THR A 98 -16.13 4.11 -10.43
CA THR A 98 -16.58 5.31 -9.72
C THR A 98 -15.72 5.57 -8.49
N VAL A 99 -15.67 6.83 -8.05
CA VAL A 99 -15.03 7.20 -6.79
C VAL A 99 -15.70 6.47 -5.63
N GLY A 100 -17.03 6.31 -5.69
CA GLY A 100 -17.81 5.56 -4.72
C GLY A 100 -17.36 4.11 -4.55
N PHE A 101 -17.31 3.34 -5.65
CA PHE A 101 -16.86 1.95 -5.61
C PHE A 101 -15.40 1.84 -5.16
N TYR A 102 -14.53 2.75 -5.64
CA TYR A 102 -13.14 2.83 -5.20
C TYR A 102 -13.02 3.01 -3.66
N GLN A 103 -13.87 3.82 -3.03
CA GLN A 103 -13.87 3.97 -1.57
C GLN A 103 -14.41 2.74 -0.83
N VAL A 104 -15.45 2.08 -1.38
CA VAL A 104 -15.97 0.82 -0.81
C VAL A 104 -14.88 -0.26 -0.82
N MET A 105 -14.10 -0.38 -1.89
CA MET A 105 -12.94 -1.28 -1.96
C MET A 105 -11.86 -0.92 -0.92
N LYS A 106 -11.62 0.37 -0.66
CA LYS A 106 -10.70 0.80 0.41
C LYS A 106 -11.19 0.43 1.81
N ILE A 107 -12.51 0.43 2.04
CA ILE A 107 -13.12 -0.08 3.27
C ILE A 107 -12.92 -1.61 3.39
N ALA A 108 -13.04 -2.33 2.27
CA ALA A 108 -12.88 -3.78 2.20
C ALA A 108 -11.47 -4.28 2.53
N VAL A 109 -10.45 -3.41 2.51
CA VAL A 109 -9.07 -3.80 2.85
C VAL A 109 -8.98 -4.39 4.27
N ALA A 110 -9.70 -3.85 5.25
CA ALA A 110 -9.65 -4.35 6.63
C ALA A 110 -10.17 -5.81 6.76
N PRO A 111 -11.37 -6.16 6.27
CA PRO A 111 -11.80 -7.57 6.22
C PRO A 111 -10.84 -8.45 5.43
N THR A 112 -10.30 -7.97 4.31
CA THR A 112 -9.34 -8.73 3.50
C THR A 112 -8.04 -9.01 4.24
N VAL A 113 -7.51 -8.06 5.03
CA VAL A 113 -6.33 -8.31 5.87
C VAL A 113 -6.60 -9.42 6.87
N ILE A 114 -7.75 -9.41 7.54
CA ILE A 114 -8.10 -10.43 8.54
C ILE A 114 -8.25 -11.80 7.88
N ALA A 115 -8.89 -11.86 6.71
CA ALA A 115 -9.03 -13.08 5.94
C ALA A 115 -7.66 -13.64 5.52
N LEU A 116 -6.74 -12.78 5.03
CA LEU A 116 -5.39 -13.18 4.67
C LEU A 116 -4.56 -13.59 5.89
N GLU A 117 -4.70 -12.92 7.03
CA GLU A 117 -4.00 -13.31 8.26
C GLU A 117 -4.47 -14.69 8.76
N LEU A 118 -5.77 -14.98 8.64
CA LEU A 118 -6.34 -16.29 8.92
C LEU A 118 -5.83 -17.35 7.93
N LEU A 119 -5.81 -17.05 6.64
CA LEU A 119 -5.39 -18.00 5.60
C LEU A 119 -3.88 -18.30 5.65
N MET A 120 -3.05 -17.26 5.77
CA MET A 120 -1.59 -17.37 5.69
C MET A 120 -0.95 -17.79 7.03
N PHE A 121 -1.49 -17.33 8.16
CA PHE A 121 -0.90 -17.57 9.49
C PHE A 121 -1.77 -18.41 10.41
N ARG A 122 -2.97 -18.83 9.98
CA ARG A 122 -3.93 -19.61 10.80
C ARG A 122 -4.25 -18.96 12.15
N ARG A 123 -4.22 -17.63 12.22
CA ARG A 123 -4.56 -16.87 13.42
C ARG A 123 -6.05 -16.59 13.45
N VAL A 124 -6.77 -17.30 14.31
CA VAL A 124 -8.21 -17.08 14.51
C VAL A 124 -8.44 -15.83 15.36
N PRO A 125 -9.13 -14.80 14.84
CA PRO A 125 -9.51 -13.64 15.64
C PRO A 125 -10.62 -14.01 16.63
N PRO A 126 -10.72 -13.32 17.78
CA PRO A 126 -11.81 -13.52 18.72
C PRO A 126 -13.17 -13.18 18.08
N LEU A 127 -14.22 -13.88 18.53
CA LEU A 127 -15.58 -13.77 17.96
C LEU A 127 -16.10 -12.32 17.87
N ARG A 128 -15.74 -11.48 18.84
CA ARG A 128 -16.11 -10.04 18.84
C ARG A 128 -15.51 -9.27 17.66
N ILE A 129 -14.26 -9.58 17.29
CA ILE A 129 -13.62 -9.00 16.10
C ILE A 129 -14.32 -9.53 14.85
N VAL A 130 -14.58 -10.83 14.78
CA VAL A 130 -15.32 -11.43 13.64
C VAL A 130 -16.68 -10.76 13.46
N ALA A 131 -17.46 -10.60 14.54
CA ALA A 131 -18.78 -9.96 14.49
C ALA A 131 -18.71 -8.54 13.92
N SER A 132 -17.75 -7.71 14.39
CA SER A 132 -17.57 -6.36 13.84
C SER A 132 -17.22 -6.36 12.35
N VAL A 133 -16.41 -7.32 11.91
CA VAL A 133 -16.02 -7.48 10.50
C VAL A 133 -17.19 -7.94 9.64
N MET A 134 -18.06 -8.82 10.17
CA MET A 134 -19.28 -9.21 9.48
C MET A 134 -20.19 -8.01 9.20
N VAL A 135 -20.31 -7.07 10.14
CA VAL A 135 -21.05 -5.80 9.91
C VAL A 135 -20.41 -5.00 8.78
N VAL A 136 -19.08 -4.92 8.74
CA VAL A 136 -18.36 -4.25 7.64
C VAL A 136 -18.68 -4.92 6.30
N CYS A 137 -18.64 -6.26 6.24
CA CYS A 137 -18.94 -7.03 5.04
C CYS A 137 -20.38 -6.83 4.56
N VAL A 138 -21.37 -6.76 5.47
CA VAL A 138 -22.76 -6.47 5.13
C VAL A 138 -22.88 -5.08 4.50
N GLY A 139 -22.28 -4.05 5.11
CA GLY A 139 -22.29 -2.70 4.56
C GLY A 139 -21.64 -2.59 3.18
N ILE A 140 -20.48 -3.26 2.99
CA ILE A 140 -19.81 -3.38 1.69
C ILE A 140 -20.74 -4.05 0.68
N GLY A 141 -21.38 -5.17 1.04
CA GLY A 141 -22.30 -5.90 0.16
C GLY A 141 -23.47 -5.04 -0.31
N VAL A 142 -24.13 -4.33 0.61
CA VAL A 142 -25.22 -3.40 0.29
C VAL A 142 -24.73 -2.28 -0.65
N ALA A 143 -23.58 -1.66 -0.36
CA ALA A 143 -23.04 -0.58 -1.18
C ALA A 143 -22.63 -1.05 -2.59
N THR A 144 -22.11 -2.28 -2.68
CA THR A 144 -21.63 -2.95 -3.91
C THR A 144 -22.81 -3.33 -4.81
N VAL A 145 -23.82 -4.02 -4.28
CA VAL A 145 -25.00 -4.47 -5.05
C VAL A 145 -25.86 -3.30 -5.52
N THR A 146 -25.87 -2.19 -4.79
CA THR A 146 -26.62 -0.99 -5.16
C THR A 146 -25.90 -0.15 -6.23
N ASP A 147 -24.62 -0.39 -6.47
CA ASP A 147 -23.89 0.35 -7.50
C ASP A 147 -24.33 -0.14 -8.90
N SER A 148 -25.14 0.66 -9.58
CA SER A 148 -25.69 0.30 -10.89
C SER A 148 -24.63 0.11 -11.97
N GLN A 149 -23.44 0.71 -11.80
CA GLN A 149 -22.32 0.54 -12.74
C GLN A 149 -21.52 -0.74 -12.50
N MET A 150 -21.72 -1.43 -11.37
CA MET A 150 -20.98 -2.66 -11.08
C MET A 150 -21.40 -3.81 -11.98
N ALA A 151 -22.70 -3.99 -12.20
CA ALA A 151 -23.20 -5.13 -12.97
C ALA A 151 -22.67 -5.15 -14.41
N SER A 152 -22.37 -3.97 -14.98
CA SER A 152 -21.88 -3.83 -16.35
C SER A 152 -20.34 -3.77 -16.46
N ASN A 153 -19.60 -3.62 -15.37
CA ASN A 153 -18.15 -3.39 -15.38
C ASN A 153 -17.35 -4.50 -14.68
N LEU A 154 -17.40 -5.72 -15.21
CA LEU A 154 -16.69 -6.89 -14.65
C LEU A 154 -15.17 -6.66 -14.52
N VAL A 155 -14.56 -5.95 -15.47
CA VAL A 155 -13.14 -5.57 -15.42
C VAL A 155 -12.89 -4.68 -14.21
N GLY A 156 -13.75 -3.69 -13.98
CA GLY A 156 -13.70 -2.81 -12.82
C GLY A 156 -13.81 -3.56 -11.49
N ILE A 157 -14.70 -4.57 -11.41
CA ILE A 157 -14.79 -5.45 -10.24
C ILE A 157 -13.47 -6.19 -10.01
N GLY A 158 -12.96 -6.85 -11.04
CA GLY A 158 -11.71 -7.63 -10.95
C GLY A 158 -10.52 -6.77 -10.52
N VAL A 159 -10.38 -5.58 -11.10
CA VAL A 159 -9.34 -4.62 -10.73
C VAL A 159 -9.52 -4.12 -9.30
N GLY A 160 -10.75 -3.80 -8.87
CA GLY A 160 -11.04 -3.33 -7.50
C GLY A 160 -10.76 -4.38 -6.43
N VAL A 161 -11.19 -5.63 -6.67
CA VAL A 161 -10.89 -6.76 -5.79
C VAL A 161 -9.39 -7.05 -5.75
N GLY A 162 -8.73 -7.09 -6.92
CA GLY A 162 -7.28 -7.27 -7.02
C GLY A 162 -6.51 -6.19 -6.27
N ALA A 163 -6.91 -4.92 -6.43
CA ALA A 163 -6.34 -3.79 -5.69
C ALA A 163 -6.50 -3.98 -4.18
N THR A 164 -7.67 -4.42 -3.72
CA THR A 164 -7.97 -4.67 -2.30
C THR A 164 -7.07 -5.76 -1.71
N VAL A 165 -6.92 -6.88 -2.42
CA VAL A 165 -6.06 -8.00 -1.99
C VAL A 165 -4.59 -7.59 -1.95
N MET A 166 -4.08 -6.92 -2.99
CA MET A 166 -2.69 -6.44 -3.02
C MET A 166 -2.43 -5.38 -1.95
N THR A 167 -3.40 -4.50 -1.69
CA THR A 167 -3.31 -3.53 -0.58
C THR A 167 -3.15 -4.26 0.75
N ALA A 168 -3.99 -5.27 1.01
CA ALA A 168 -3.95 -6.04 2.25
C ALA A 168 -2.62 -6.80 2.40
N LEU A 169 -2.15 -7.46 1.33
CA LEU A 169 -0.87 -8.17 1.31
C LEU A 169 0.31 -7.24 1.58
N TYR A 170 0.38 -6.11 0.88
CA TYR A 170 1.41 -5.10 1.10
C TYR A 170 1.41 -4.60 2.54
N GLN A 171 0.25 -4.33 3.14
CA GLN A 171 0.18 -3.88 4.53
C GLN A 171 0.70 -4.90 5.53
N ILE A 172 0.36 -6.18 5.35
CA ILE A 172 0.86 -7.28 6.19
C ILE A 172 2.39 -7.37 6.07
N TRP A 173 2.92 -7.36 4.85
CA TRP A 173 4.36 -7.48 4.58
C TRP A 173 5.15 -6.26 5.03
N ALA A 174 4.67 -5.04 4.73
CA ALA A 174 5.29 -3.80 5.19
C ALA A 174 5.36 -3.77 6.72
N GLY A 175 4.25 -4.07 7.40
CA GLY A 175 4.22 -4.12 8.87
C GLY A 175 5.15 -5.19 9.44
N SER A 176 5.27 -6.35 8.80
CA SER A 176 6.25 -7.38 9.16
C SER A 176 7.68 -6.87 8.98
N LYS A 177 7.98 -6.22 7.85
CA LYS A 177 9.33 -5.77 7.51
C LYS A 177 9.81 -4.59 8.36
N GLN A 178 8.91 -3.67 8.73
CA GLN A 178 9.20 -2.61 9.70
C GLN A 178 9.61 -3.20 11.06
N ARG A 179 8.95 -4.27 11.50
CA ARG A 179 9.29 -4.98 12.75
C ARG A 179 10.62 -5.73 12.65
N GLU A 180 10.80 -6.51 11.58
CA GLU A 180 12.03 -7.28 11.32
C GLU A 180 13.25 -6.35 11.29
N LEU A 181 13.13 -5.21 10.60
CA LEU A 181 14.24 -4.28 10.39
C LEU A 181 14.31 -3.17 11.44
N LYS A 182 13.36 -3.09 12.38
CA LYS A 182 13.21 -1.96 13.32
C LYS A 182 13.30 -0.62 12.60
N ALA A 183 12.52 -0.45 11.53
CA ALA A 183 12.51 0.74 10.69
C ALA A 183 11.14 1.43 10.80
N SER A 184 11.14 2.76 10.78
CA SER A 184 9.91 3.54 10.68
C SER A 184 9.26 3.39 9.30
N SER A 185 8.00 3.83 9.17
CA SER A 185 7.28 3.83 7.88
C SER A 185 8.03 4.64 6.81
N MET A 186 8.48 5.85 7.17
CA MET A 186 9.25 6.73 6.27
C MET A 186 10.62 6.14 5.91
N GLN A 187 11.32 5.52 6.88
CA GLN A 187 12.60 4.87 6.62
C GLN A 187 12.44 3.69 5.65
N LEU A 188 11.39 2.89 5.83
CA LEU A 188 11.14 1.74 4.97
C LEU A 188 10.71 2.19 3.57
N LEU A 189 9.79 3.17 3.48
CA LEU A 189 9.38 3.80 2.23
C LEU A 189 10.61 4.30 1.47
N HIS A 190 11.41 5.17 2.07
CA HIS A 190 12.66 5.68 1.48
C HIS A 190 13.58 4.54 0.99
N ALA A 191 13.67 3.44 1.74
CA ALA A 191 14.58 2.35 1.41
C ALA A 191 14.17 1.54 0.17
N TYR A 192 12.87 1.31 -0.07
CA TYR A 192 12.39 0.54 -1.23
C TYR A 192 11.89 1.40 -2.39
N THR A 193 11.59 2.69 -2.20
CA THR A 193 11.13 3.58 -3.28
C THR A 193 12.06 3.59 -4.50
N PRO A 194 13.42 3.60 -4.38
CA PRO A 194 14.28 3.51 -5.57
C PRO A 194 14.03 2.27 -6.42
N GLN A 195 13.78 1.12 -5.77
CA GLN A 195 13.46 -0.14 -6.46
C GLN A 195 12.09 -0.07 -7.12
N ALA A 196 11.09 0.49 -6.43
CA ALA A 196 9.76 0.70 -6.99
C ALA A 196 9.80 1.62 -8.22
N THR A 197 10.58 2.72 -8.18
CA THR A 197 10.79 3.62 -9.31
C THR A 197 11.43 2.89 -10.50
N LEU A 198 12.43 2.04 -10.26
CA LEU A 198 13.08 1.26 -11.31
C LEU A 198 12.11 0.24 -11.92
N MET A 199 11.39 -0.51 -11.09
CA MET A 199 10.40 -1.48 -11.54
C MET A 199 9.30 -0.84 -12.38
N LEU A 200 8.74 0.28 -11.91
CA LEU A 200 7.75 1.03 -12.67
C LEU A 200 8.34 1.62 -13.97
N GLY A 201 9.59 2.09 -13.96
CA GLY A 201 10.26 2.55 -15.17
C GLY A 201 10.42 1.47 -16.24
N ILE A 202 10.54 0.20 -15.83
CA ILE A 202 10.52 -0.96 -16.74
C ILE A 202 9.08 -1.31 -17.14
N LEU A 203 8.12 -1.26 -16.23
CA LEU A 203 6.73 -1.63 -16.50
C LEU A 203 6.00 -0.61 -17.38
N VAL A 204 6.31 0.68 -17.31
CA VAL A 204 5.68 1.71 -18.15
C VAL A 204 5.76 1.35 -19.64
N PRO A 205 6.95 1.13 -20.24
CA PRO A 205 7.04 0.78 -21.65
C PRO A 205 6.49 -0.60 -22.00
N LEU A 206 6.38 -1.52 -21.03
CA LEU A 206 5.85 -2.86 -21.24
C LEU A 206 4.32 -2.92 -21.16
N CYS A 207 3.71 -2.10 -20.31
CA CYS A 207 2.28 -2.15 -20.00
C CYS A 207 1.49 -1.01 -20.66
N GLU A 208 2.16 0.01 -21.18
CA GLU A 208 1.50 1.15 -21.83
C GLU A 208 2.02 1.37 -23.25
N PRO A 209 1.13 1.76 -24.18
CA PRO A 209 1.52 1.98 -25.56
C PRO A 209 2.43 3.21 -25.63
N MET A 210 3.74 3.00 -25.69
CA MET A 210 4.72 4.09 -25.82
C MET A 210 4.68 4.76 -27.19
N GLY A 211 4.18 4.04 -28.20
CA GLY A 211 4.22 4.47 -29.60
C GLY A 211 5.50 4.08 -30.34
N TRP A 212 6.44 3.38 -29.68
CA TRP A 212 7.70 2.94 -30.28
C TRP A 212 7.52 1.93 -31.40
N THR A 213 6.60 0.96 -31.24
CA THR A 213 6.42 -0.15 -32.19
C THR A 213 5.77 0.29 -33.49
N ALA A 214 4.81 1.21 -33.46
CA ALA A 214 4.19 1.74 -34.67
C ALA A 214 5.18 2.58 -35.49
N VAL A 215 6.03 3.33 -34.81
CA VAL A 215 7.07 4.15 -35.44
C VAL A 215 8.21 3.29 -35.97
N ALA A 216 8.62 2.25 -35.24
CA ALA A 216 9.61 1.28 -35.70
C ALA A 216 9.08 0.40 -36.85
N ALA A 217 7.80 0.03 -36.85
CA ALA A 217 7.16 -0.71 -37.95
C ALA A 217 6.99 0.17 -39.20
N ALA A 218 6.60 1.44 -39.03
CA ALA A 218 6.57 2.40 -40.13
C ALA A 218 7.97 2.67 -40.70
N ALA A 219 9.00 2.74 -39.84
CA ALA A 219 10.39 2.88 -40.27
C ALA A 219 10.91 1.62 -40.97
N ALA A 220 10.61 0.42 -40.47
CA ALA A 220 11.03 -0.85 -41.09
C ALA A 220 10.33 -1.15 -42.43
N ALA A 221 9.14 -0.58 -42.64
CA ALA A 221 8.44 -0.63 -43.93
C ALA A 221 9.00 0.37 -44.97
N ALA A 222 9.89 1.29 -44.57
CA ALA A 222 10.56 2.20 -45.48
C ALA A 222 11.72 1.49 -46.21
N PRO A 223 11.85 1.66 -47.54
CA PRO A 223 12.91 0.99 -48.30
C PRO A 223 14.29 1.50 -47.87
N GLY A 224 15.15 0.59 -47.37
CA GLY A 224 16.51 0.89 -46.93
C GLY A 224 16.70 1.12 -45.42
N ALA A 225 15.72 0.79 -44.58
CA ALA A 225 15.79 1.04 -43.14
C ALA A 225 16.83 0.18 -42.41
N ASP A 226 17.90 0.83 -41.96
CA ASP A 226 18.91 0.30 -41.05
C ASP A 226 18.59 0.67 -39.58
N ALA A 227 19.34 0.08 -38.63
CA ALA A 227 19.10 0.27 -37.20
C ALA A 227 19.16 1.74 -36.76
N ALA A 228 19.90 2.57 -37.48
CA ALA A 228 19.98 4.02 -37.26
C ALA A 228 18.69 4.73 -37.67
N ALA A 229 18.07 4.37 -38.80
CA ALA A 229 16.79 4.91 -39.24
C ALA A 229 15.65 4.56 -38.25
N VAL A 230 15.66 3.35 -37.69
CA VAL A 230 14.70 2.92 -36.66
C VAL A 230 14.88 3.72 -35.36
N ALA A 231 16.14 4.00 -34.96
CA ALA A 231 16.44 4.83 -33.79
C ALA A 231 16.06 6.31 -34.00
N ALA A 232 16.28 6.86 -35.20
CA ALA A 232 15.88 8.21 -35.57
C ALA A 232 14.34 8.37 -35.61
N ALA A 233 13.63 7.34 -36.11
CA ALA A 233 12.17 7.30 -36.08
C ALA A 233 11.65 7.29 -34.64
N ALA A 234 12.24 6.48 -33.74
CA ALA A 234 11.87 6.50 -32.32
C ALA A 234 12.05 7.88 -31.64
N ALA A 235 12.96 8.72 -32.17
CA ALA A 235 13.19 10.10 -31.73
C ALA A 235 12.32 11.15 -32.45
N ALA A 236 11.48 10.74 -33.42
CA ALA A 236 10.71 11.65 -34.27
C ALA A 236 9.68 12.52 -33.51
N PRO A 237 9.38 13.73 -34.02
CA PRO A 237 8.48 14.69 -33.37
C PRO A 237 7.01 14.20 -33.28
N PRO A 238 6.17 14.86 -32.43
CA PRO A 238 4.81 14.44 -32.10
C PRO A 238 3.86 14.06 -33.25
N PRO A 239 3.85 14.71 -34.44
CA PRO A 239 2.86 14.39 -35.48
C PRO A 239 3.05 13.02 -36.15
N GLN A 240 4.16 12.32 -35.92
CA GLN A 240 4.43 11.00 -36.52
C GLN A 240 4.11 9.82 -35.59
N ARG A 241 3.70 10.07 -34.33
CA ARG A 241 3.44 9.02 -33.33
C ARG A 241 1.97 8.58 -33.34
N PRO A 242 1.67 7.29 -33.09
CA PRO A 242 0.30 6.79 -33.13
C PRO A 242 -0.59 7.47 -32.07
N PRO A 243 -1.82 7.87 -32.44
CA PRO A 243 -2.77 8.47 -31.50
C PRO A 243 -3.08 7.48 -30.37
N GLY A 244 -3.18 7.99 -29.14
CA GLY A 244 -3.39 7.17 -27.94
C GLY A 244 -2.13 6.55 -27.33
N SER A 245 -0.95 6.86 -27.84
CA SER A 245 0.33 6.51 -27.20
C SER A 245 0.80 7.56 -26.20
N LEU A 246 1.59 7.13 -25.20
CA LEU A 246 2.08 8.00 -24.12
C LEU A 246 2.86 9.20 -24.69
N LEU A 247 3.71 8.94 -25.69
CA LEU A 247 4.55 9.98 -26.30
C LEU A 247 3.82 10.87 -27.31
N ALA A 248 2.64 10.47 -27.76
CA ALA A 248 1.78 11.27 -28.64
C ALA A 248 0.72 12.09 -27.86
N TYR A 249 0.67 11.93 -26.53
CA TYR A 249 -0.30 12.64 -25.72
C TYR A 249 -0.08 14.16 -25.80
N HIS A 250 -1.18 14.92 -25.92
CA HIS A 250 -1.14 16.37 -25.95
C HIS A 250 -0.94 16.94 -24.54
N TYR A 251 0.31 17.23 -24.19
CA TYR A 251 0.70 17.86 -22.93
C TYR A 251 0.34 19.34 -22.90
N THR A 252 -0.94 19.66 -22.67
CA THR A 252 -1.36 21.04 -22.38
C THR A 252 -0.81 21.48 -21.02
N PRO A 253 -0.56 22.79 -20.81
CA PRO A 253 -0.08 23.28 -19.51
C PRO A 253 -0.99 22.88 -18.34
N ALA A 254 -2.30 22.85 -18.56
CA ALA A 254 -3.28 22.43 -17.56
C ALA A 254 -3.18 20.94 -17.22
N ALA A 255 -3.00 20.07 -18.23
CA ALA A 255 -2.79 18.63 -18.01
C ALA A 255 -1.49 18.36 -17.24
N VAL A 256 -0.41 19.01 -17.63
CA VAL A 256 0.88 18.91 -16.93
C VAL A 256 0.75 19.39 -15.48
N ALA A 257 0.11 20.54 -15.25
CA ALA A 257 -0.14 21.05 -13.91
C ALA A 257 -0.94 20.05 -13.06
N ALA A 258 -2.02 19.46 -13.61
CA ALA A 258 -2.82 18.47 -12.89
C ALA A 258 -2.01 17.21 -12.52
N ILE A 259 -1.17 16.71 -13.43
CA ILE A 259 -0.27 15.58 -13.18
C ILE A 259 0.72 15.92 -12.05
N LEU A 260 1.37 17.09 -12.12
CA LEU A 260 2.33 17.51 -11.10
C LEU A 260 1.69 17.75 -9.73
N ILE A 261 0.51 18.40 -9.70
CA ILE A 261 -0.27 18.59 -8.47
C ILE A 261 -0.61 17.23 -7.84
N SER A 262 -1.05 16.26 -8.65
CA SER A 262 -1.36 14.91 -8.14
C SER A 262 -0.12 14.22 -7.52
N ALA A 263 1.06 14.41 -8.13
CA ALA A 263 2.32 13.85 -7.62
C ALA A 263 2.76 14.50 -6.30
N VAL A 264 2.64 15.83 -6.21
CA VAL A 264 2.90 16.57 -4.97
C VAL A 264 1.93 16.15 -3.87
N LEU A 265 0.64 16.00 -4.18
CA LEU A 265 -0.35 15.51 -3.22
C LEU A 265 -0.01 14.09 -2.73
N GLY A 266 0.49 13.20 -3.59
CA GLY A 266 0.97 11.87 -3.18
C GLY A 266 2.14 11.91 -2.19
N LEU A 267 3.10 12.80 -2.41
CA LEU A 267 4.17 13.03 -1.45
C LEU A 267 3.62 13.58 -0.12
N LEU A 268 2.70 14.56 -0.20
CA LEU A 268 2.09 15.19 0.97
C LEU A 268 1.26 14.20 1.79
N VAL A 269 0.53 13.27 1.16
CA VAL A 269 -0.20 12.20 1.86
C VAL A 269 0.75 11.32 2.68
N SER A 270 1.89 10.97 2.08
CA SER A 270 2.90 10.13 2.73
C SER A 270 3.48 10.84 3.96
N LEU A 271 3.81 12.13 3.80
CA LEU A 271 4.28 13.00 4.88
C LEU A 271 3.23 13.19 5.98
N SER A 272 2.03 13.63 5.61
CA SER A 272 0.96 13.94 6.55
C SER A 272 0.57 12.72 7.37
N THR A 273 0.54 11.54 6.76
CA THR A 273 0.22 10.33 7.51
C THR A 273 1.28 10.03 8.56
N PHE A 274 2.56 10.15 8.21
CA PHE A 274 3.64 9.95 9.19
C PHE A 274 3.50 10.91 10.37
N LEU A 275 3.24 12.19 10.10
CA LEU A 275 3.10 13.21 11.12
C LEU A 275 1.85 13.01 12.00
N VAL A 276 0.71 12.67 11.41
CA VAL A 276 -0.52 12.39 12.17
C VAL A 276 -0.34 11.18 13.06
N ILE A 277 0.24 10.08 12.54
CA ILE A 277 0.44 8.89 13.36
C ILE A 277 1.43 9.16 14.50
N GLY A 278 2.46 9.97 14.25
CA GLY A 278 3.42 10.36 15.30
C GLY A 278 2.83 11.28 16.37
N ALA A 279 1.83 12.10 16.03
CA ALA A 279 1.26 13.11 16.91
C ALA A 279 -0.09 12.73 17.53
N THR A 280 -0.74 11.66 17.07
CA THR A 280 -2.11 11.32 17.48
C THR A 280 -2.25 9.88 17.97
N SER A 281 -3.30 9.63 18.76
CA SER A 281 -3.67 8.26 19.12
C SER A 281 -4.19 7.50 17.91
N SER A 282 -4.10 6.18 17.94
CA SER A 282 -4.69 5.35 16.87
C SER A 282 -6.18 5.62 16.68
N LEU A 283 -6.94 5.85 17.76
CA LEU A 283 -8.37 6.15 17.67
C LEU A 283 -8.60 7.48 16.93
N THR A 284 -7.83 8.51 17.26
CA THR A 284 -7.89 9.82 16.60
C THR A 284 -7.59 9.72 15.11
N TYR A 285 -6.56 8.96 14.73
CA TYR A 285 -6.23 8.72 13.32
C TYR A 285 -7.37 8.04 12.55
N ASN A 286 -8.10 7.12 13.18
CA ASN A 286 -9.23 6.46 12.54
C ASN A 286 -10.39 7.42 12.27
N VAL A 287 -10.66 8.36 13.19
CA VAL A 287 -11.67 9.41 12.98
C VAL A 287 -11.30 10.27 11.78
N VAL A 288 -10.04 10.71 11.67
CA VAL A 288 -9.51 11.41 10.50
C VAL A 288 -9.70 10.57 9.22
N GLY A 289 -9.51 9.25 9.35
CA GLY A 289 -9.71 8.29 8.28
C GLY A 289 -11.17 8.12 7.84
N HIS A 290 -12.14 8.28 8.74
CA HIS A 290 -13.56 8.26 8.39
C HIS A 290 -13.99 9.58 7.75
N LEU A 291 -13.50 10.70 8.27
CA LEU A 291 -13.78 12.03 7.74
C LEU A 291 -13.36 12.15 6.26
N LYS A 292 -12.15 11.70 5.90
CA LYS A 292 -11.71 11.69 4.49
C LYS A 292 -12.62 10.84 3.61
N THR A 293 -13.14 9.71 4.09
CA THR A 293 -14.01 8.84 3.28
C THR A 293 -15.31 9.56 2.93
N VAL A 294 -15.91 10.25 3.90
CA VAL A 294 -17.13 11.05 3.66
C VAL A 294 -16.85 12.15 2.64
N ILE A 295 -15.77 12.91 2.82
CA ILE A 295 -15.39 13.99 1.89
C ILE A 295 -15.17 13.46 0.47
N ILE A 296 -14.48 12.33 0.32
CA ILE A 296 -14.20 11.76 -1.00
C ILE A 296 -15.49 11.28 -1.69
N LEU A 297 -16.41 10.68 -0.93
CA LEU A 297 -17.69 10.23 -1.47
C LEU A 297 -18.57 11.41 -1.90
N THR A 298 -18.72 12.43 -1.03
CA THR A 298 -19.48 13.64 -1.36
C THR A 298 -18.88 14.38 -2.54
N GLY A 299 -17.56 14.59 -2.55
CA GLY A 299 -16.89 15.25 -3.66
C GLY A 299 -16.90 14.42 -4.96
N GLY A 300 -16.92 13.09 -4.88
CA GLY A 300 -17.13 12.23 -6.06
C GLY A 300 -18.46 12.52 -6.77
N CYS A 301 -19.51 12.74 -5.99
CA CYS A 301 -20.82 13.11 -6.51
C CYS A 301 -20.82 14.52 -7.09
N LEU A 302 -20.20 15.49 -6.40
CA LEU A 302 -20.21 16.90 -6.78
C LEU A 302 -19.31 17.21 -7.99
N PHE A 303 -18.09 16.65 -8.03
CA PHE A 303 -17.09 16.98 -9.04
C PHE A 303 -17.15 16.08 -10.29
N PHE A 304 -17.56 14.82 -10.13
CA PHE A 304 -17.55 13.83 -11.22
C PHE A 304 -18.95 13.32 -11.61
N GLY A 305 -20.00 13.80 -10.94
CA GLY A 305 -21.37 13.39 -11.23
C GLY A 305 -21.67 11.93 -10.89
N ASP A 306 -20.86 11.29 -10.04
CA ASP A 306 -21.08 9.91 -9.62
C ASP A 306 -22.44 9.79 -8.90
N ALA A 307 -23.28 8.85 -9.33
CA ALA A 307 -24.56 8.58 -8.67
C ALA A 307 -24.33 7.90 -7.30
N MET A 308 -24.86 8.50 -6.24
CA MET A 308 -24.84 7.94 -4.89
C MET A 308 -26.27 7.79 -4.35
N PRO A 309 -27.01 6.76 -4.82
CA PRO A 309 -28.36 6.51 -4.33
C PRO A 309 -28.35 6.28 -2.82
N ALA A 310 -29.44 6.65 -2.14
CA ALA A 310 -29.55 6.55 -0.67
C ALA A 310 -29.23 5.14 -0.13
N LYS A 311 -29.57 4.10 -0.90
CA LYS A 311 -29.24 2.70 -0.59
C LYS A 311 -27.71 2.44 -0.55
N LYS A 312 -26.93 3.06 -1.45
CA LYS A 312 -25.46 2.94 -1.48
C LYS A 312 -24.83 3.71 -0.32
N LEU A 313 -25.35 4.89 -0.01
CA LEU A 313 -24.96 5.66 1.17
C LEU A 313 -25.23 4.89 2.47
N LEU A 314 -26.40 4.24 2.58
CA LEU A 314 -26.74 3.41 3.73
C LEU A 314 -25.72 2.27 3.92
N GLY A 315 -25.36 1.56 2.85
CA GLY A 315 -24.34 0.51 2.90
C GLY A 315 -22.97 1.04 3.38
N VAL A 316 -22.54 2.20 2.88
CA VAL A 316 -21.30 2.85 3.34
C VAL A 316 -21.38 3.20 4.84
N CYS A 317 -22.49 3.76 5.31
CA CYS A 317 -22.67 4.12 6.72
C CYS A 317 -22.61 2.88 7.62
N ILE A 318 -23.24 1.77 7.23
CA ILE A 318 -23.16 0.49 7.94
C ILE A 318 -21.70 0.00 7.98
N ALA A 319 -20.99 0.06 6.85
CA ALA A 319 -19.61 -0.39 6.76
C ALA A 319 -18.68 0.46 7.65
N MET A 320 -18.86 1.78 7.67
CA MET A 320 -18.12 2.68 8.54
C MET A 320 -18.40 2.42 10.02
N GLY A 321 -19.66 2.19 10.40
CA GLY A 321 -20.02 1.80 11.77
C GLY A 321 -19.33 0.51 12.22
N GLY A 322 -19.28 -0.49 11.33
CA GLY A 322 -18.54 -1.73 11.56
C GLY A 322 -17.03 -1.51 11.75
N ILE A 323 -16.40 -0.62 10.98
CA ILE A 323 -14.97 -0.29 11.13
C ILE A 323 -14.69 0.41 12.45
N VAL A 324 -15.57 1.32 12.89
CA VAL A 324 -15.44 1.99 14.19
C VAL A 324 -15.50 0.95 15.31
N TRP A 325 -16.46 0.03 15.24
CA TRP A 325 -16.56 -1.04 16.22
C TRP A 325 -15.32 -1.96 16.20
N TYR A 326 -14.89 -2.41 15.02
CA TYR A 326 -13.68 -3.22 14.85
C TYR A 326 -12.44 -2.55 15.46
N THR A 327 -12.28 -1.25 15.18
CA THR A 327 -11.19 -0.41 15.69
C THR A 327 -11.17 -0.38 17.22
N GLN A 328 -12.32 -0.15 17.85
CA GLN A 328 -12.45 -0.12 19.32
C GLN A 328 -12.07 -1.47 19.93
N GLN A 329 -12.54 -2.58 19.34
CA GLN A 329 -12.21 -3.92 19.84
C GLN A 329 -10.71 -4.21 19.76
N LYS A 330 -10.06 -3.79 18.67
CA LYS A 330 -8.62 -3.97 18.47
C LYS A 330 -7.80 -3.14 19.46
N LEU A 331 -8.27 -1.93 19.80
CA LEU A 331 -7.66 -1.08 20.82
C LEU A 331 -7.76 -1.71 22.21
N VAL A 332 -8.95 -2.19 22.60
CA VAL A 332 -9.18 -2.84 23.90
C VAL A 332 -8.33 -4.11 24.05
N ALA A 333 -8.27 -4.94 23.01
CA ALA A 333 -7.43 -6.14 23.00
C ALA A 333 -5.92 -5.82 23.14
N GLY A 334 -5.46 -4.71 22.56
CA GLY A 334 -4.08 -4.25 22.69
C GLY A 334 -3.73 -3.69 24.07
N SER A 335 -4.70 -3.10 24.79
CA SER A 335 -4.50 -2.56 26.14
C SER A 335 -4.59 -3.63 27.24
N ALA A 336 -5.42 -4.66 27.06
CA ALA A 336 -5.59 -5.74 28.05
C ALA A 336 -4.34 -6.62 28.25
N GLY A 337 -3.39 -6.61 27.31
CA GLY A 337 -2.10 -7.30 27.45
C GLY A 337 -1.06 -6.56 28.30
N LYS A 338 -1.41 -5.42 28.92
CA LYS A 338 -0.48 -4.52 29.63
C LYS A 338 -0.90 -4.21 31.08
N ALA A 339 -1.59 -5.13 31.76
CA ALA A 339 -1.96 -4.96 33.17
C ALA A 339 -0.72 -5.04 34.10
N PRO A 340 -0.65 -4.23 35.18
CA PRO A 340 0.47 -4.22 36.11
C PRO A 340 0.31 -5.31 37.18
N GLY A 341 1.29 -6.20 37.32
CA GLY A 341 1.28 -7.27 38.31
C GLY A 341 2.69 -7.65 38.80
N ALA A 342 2.91 -7.33 40.08
CA ALA A 342 3.78 -7.99 41.06
C ALA A 342 5.31 -7.94 40.92
N ALA A 343 5.93 -7.46 42.02
CA ALA A 343 7.33 -7.61 42.36
C ALA A 343 7.72 -9.08 42.54
N SER A 344 8.82 -9.52 41.92
CA SER A 344 9.84 -10.45 42.45
C SER A 344 10.80 -10.94 41.34
N GLY A 345 12.11 -10.88 41.63
CA GLY A 345 13.20 -11.76 41.17
C GLY A 345 13.36 -12.20 39.71
N ASP A 346 14.46 -11.72 39.10
CA ASP A 346 15.31 -12.31 38.03
C ASP A 346 14.81 -12.53 36.58
N PRO A 347 15.71 -12.41 35.56
CA PRO A 347 15.33 -12.05 34.20
C PRO A 347 15.24 -13.26 33.26
N THR A 348 14.04 -13.59 32.82
CA THR A 348 13.86 -14.39 31.59
C THR A 348 12.81 -13.70 30.72
N PRO A 349 13.10 -13.31 29.46
CA PRO A 349 12.14 -12.56 28.66
C PRO A 349 11.06 -13.50 28.09
N ALA A 350 9.85 -13.39 28.63
CA ALA A 350 8.63 -14.00 28.08
C ALA A 350 8.20 -13.31 26.75
N PRO A 351 7.50 -14.02 25.84
CA PRO A 351 7.16 -13.52 24.51
C PRO A 351 5.99 -12.53 24.53
N VAL A 352 6.22 -11.28 24.15
CA VAL A 352 5.21 -10.22 24.07
C VAL A 352 4.37 -10.38 22.79
N ARG A 353 3.06 -10.65 22.94
CA ARG A 353 2.09 -10.70 21.82
C ARG A 353 1.44 -9.34 21.56
N THR A 354 1.78 -8.79 20.39
CA THR A 354 0.98 -7.97 19.43
C THR A 354 0.20 -6.74 19.92
N SER A 355 0.60 -5.56 19.41
CA SER A 355 -0.31 -4.46 19.09
C SER A 355 -0.17 -4.12 17.60
N LEU A 356 -1.19 -4.43 16.82
CA LEU A 356 -1.37 -3.97 15.44
C LEU A 356 -2.63 -3.12 15.46
N LEU A 357 -2.50 -1.80 15.39
CA LEU A 357 -3.64 -0.88 15.33
C LEU A 357 -4.29 -0.91 13.93
N PRO A 358 -5.48 -0.30 13.73
CA PRO A 358 -6.40 -0.61 12.65
C PRO A 358 -6.05 0.11 11.34
N ILE A 359 -6.61 -0.44 10.28
CA ILE A 359 -6.24 -0.25 8.87
C ILE A 359 -7.28 0.66 8.21
N SER A 360 -6.86 1.82 7.70
CA SER A 360 -7.53 2.50 6.57
C SER A 360 -6.70 3.62 5.94
N SER A 361 -6.44 3.41 4.65
CA SER A 361 -5.84 4.25 3.58
C SER A 361 -4.31 4.45 3.55
N SER A 362 -3.70 3.89 2.49
CA SER A 362 -2.56 4.41 1.71
C SER A 362 -1.28 4.92 2.39
N SER A 363 -1.00 4.57 3.64
CA SER A 363 0.26 4.98 4.26
C SER A 363 0.51 4.18 5.53
N GLY A 364 1.62 3.43 5.56
CA GLY A 364 1.87 2.33 6.50
C GLY A 364 2.02 2.75 7.97
N PRO A 365 1.67 1.88 8.95
CA PRO A 365 1.71 2.21 10.38
C PRO A 365 3.05 1.84 11.09
N PRO A 366 3.46 2.46 12.24
CA PRO A 366 4.66 2.09 13.01
C PRO A 366 4.44 1.52 14.46
N ILE A 367 5.28 0.51 14.80
CA ILE A 367 6.00 0.14 16.08
C ILE A 367 5.19 -0.33 17.34
N GLY A 368 5.58 -1.36 18.13
CA GLY A 368 6.87 -2.09 18.28
C GLY A 368 6.95 -3.41 19.09
N SER A 369 8.21 -3.92 19.09
CA SER A 369 8.94 -4.96 19.86
C SER A 369 8.73 -6.50 19.66
N VAL A 370 9.65 -7.11 18.87
CA VAL A 370 10.54 -8.33 19.05
C VAL A 370 9.91 -9.68 19.54
N LYS A 371 10.14 -10.90 18.99
CA LYS A 371 11.20 -11.59 18.18
C LYS A 371 10.63 -12.81 17.42
N SER A 372 11.35 -13.22 16.36
CA SER A 372 11.43 -14.58 15.74
C SER A 372 10.31 -15.08 14.81
N ALA A 373 10.63 -15.18 13.51
CA ALA A 373 10.42 -16.38 12.68
C ALA A 373 10.70 -16.08 11.18
N PHE A 374 11.98 -16.02 10.78
CA PHE A 374 12.34 -16.15 9.34
C PHE A 374 13.47 -17.15 9.09
N THR A 375 13.97 -17.83 10.14
CA THR A 375 15.03 -18.83 10.00
C THR A 375 14.51 -20.22 9.60
N ALA A 376 13.19 -20.46 9.61
CA ALA A 376 12.64 -21.81 9.43
C ALA A 376 12.37 -22.24 7.98
N THR A 377 12.35 -21.33 6.99
CA THR A 377 11.97 -21.70 5.61
C THR A 377 13.16 -21.86 4.67
N VAL A 378 14.33 -21.29 4.99
CA VAL A 378 15.55 -21.44 4.16
C VAL A 378 16.44 -22.60 4.65
N ALA A 379 16.37 -22.97 5.93
CA ALA A 379 17.13 -24.10 6.47
C ALA A 379 16.61 -25.48 6.03
N ARG A 380 15.37 -25.58 5.51
CA ARG A 380 14.78 -26.84 5.07
C ARG A 380 15.17 -27.29 3.66
N SER A 381 15.98 -26.50 2.95
CA SER A 381 16.51 -26.84 1.61
C SER A 381 17.99 -27.25 1.59
N ARG A 382 18.64 -27.35 2.76
CA ARG A 382 20.07 -27.72 2.87
C ARG A 382 20.36 -28.90 3.80
N GLY A 383 19.35 -29.71 4.13
CA GLY A 383 19.50 -30.84 5.05
C GLY A 383 18.75 -32.08 4.59
N SER A 384 19.03 -32.56 3.37
CA SER A 384 18.74 -33.94 2.95
C SER A 384 19.70 -34.29 1.82
N GLY A 385 20.82 -34.91 2.15
CA GLY A 385 21.85 -35.30 1.20
C GLY A 385 23.16 -35.69 1.87
N ALA A 386 23.12 -36.69 2.76
CA ALA A 386 24.32 -37.43 3.15
C ALA A 386 23.94 -38.85 3.59
N LEU A 387 24.54 -39.81 2.88
CA LEU A 387 24.51 -41.26 3.01
C LEU A 387 24.57 -41.79 4.45
N ALA A 388 23.80 -42.84 4.70
CA ALA A 388 24.10 -43.85 5.72
C ALA A 388 25.07 -44.90 5.14
N PRO A 389 25.88 -45.56 5.99
CA PRO A 389 26.27 -46.94 5.76
C PRO A 389 25.67 -47.86 6.81
N ALA A 390 25.31 -49.06 6.35
CA ALA A 390 24.73 -50.15 7.12
C ALA A 390 25.80 -50.96 7.87
N GLY A 391 25.44 -51.37 9.08
CA GLY A 391 25.60 -52.71 9.68
C GLY A 391 26.92 -53.49 9.58
N GLY A 392 27.43 -53.91 10.75
CA GLY A 392 28.15 -55.18 10.89
C GLY A 392 29.15 -55.24 12.05
N GLY A 393 28.96 -56.19 12.98
CA GLY A 393 30.05 -56.75 13.79
C GLY A 393 29.98 -56.49 15.30
N THR A 394 29.77 -57.57 16.08
CA THR A 394 29.91 -57.66 17.54
C THR A 394 31.38 -58.00 17.93
N PRO A 395 31.73 -58.36 19.18
CA PRO A 395 32.53 -57.53 20.08
C PRO A 395 33.91 -58.14 20.42
N ASN A 396 34.91 -57.33 20.82
CA ASN A 396 35.93 -57.79 21.78
C ASN A 396 36.87 -56.68 22.24
N GLY A 397 37.15 -56.69 23.55
CA GLY A 397 38.51 -56.66 24.08
C GLY A 397 39.21 -55.31 24.26
N HIS A 398 39.59 -55.07 25.52
CA HIS A 398 40.79 -54.34 25.98
C HIS A 398 40.71 -52.81 26.19
N GLN A 399 40.65 -52.45 27.49
CA GLN A 399 41.42 -51.38 28.16
C GLN A 399 42.93 -51.43 27.80
N PRO A 400 43.83 -50.48 28.22
CA PRO A 400 43.66 -49.27 29.06
C PRO A 400 44.49 -48.05 28.58
N HIS A 401 44.57 -47.00 29.43
CA HIS A 401 45.61 -45.94 29.52
C HIS A 401 45.52 -44.76 28.54
N LEU A 402 45.96 -43.53 28.82
CA LEU A 402 46.45 -42.73 29.97
C LEU A 402 46.65 -41.32 29.38
N HIS A 403 46.42 -40.26 30.15
CA HIS A 403 46.96 -38.89 29.98
C HIS A 403 46.63 -38.17 28.64
N ARG A 404 46.30 -36.88 28.59
CA ARG A 404 46.58 -35.73 29.45
C ARG A 404 45.60 -34.62 29.09
#